data_AF-A0A9N9MJV0-F1
#
_entry.id   AF-A0A9N9MJV0-F1
#
_cell.length_a   1.000
_cell.length_b   1.000
_cell.length_c   1.000
_cell.angle_alpha   90.00
_cell.angle_beta   90.00
_cell.angle_gamma   90.00
#
_symmetry.space_group_name_H-M   'P 1'
#
loop_
_entity.id
_entity.type
_entity.pdbx_description
1 polymer ?
#
loop_
_entity_poly.entity_id
_entity_poly.type
_entity_poly.pdbx_seq_one_letter_code
_entity_poly.pdbx_strand_id
1 'polypeptide(L)'
;MQAGNELTYAKVITKMMTFDEHINGTLKHDWMSHEGYPDELIYFPSSTYGIDANRTFEYAGLVVFSDFELTRRPNYCNMSQGLGECLNGRCYRLSKRCDYYRDCEDGTDEAGCYYENSTELALFRKFRFNRVQRQYENVWVWKDVNIGPHGRYIFNVDVPARPAHWMVSAFSMSPTLGFGMLNKAIDYVGVLPFFINVEMPTICMQAQVSY
;
A
#
# COMPACT_ATOMS: atom_id res chain seq x y z
N MET A 1 5.27 -15.09 9.76
CA MET A 1 4.01 -14.30 9.79
C MET A 1 4.26 -12.95 10.43
N GLN A 2 4.15 -11.92 9.61
CA GLN A 2 4.46 -10.51 9.89
C GLN A 2 3.31 -9.85 10.70
N ALA A 3 3.66 -8.97 11.65
CA ALA A 3 2.72 -8.42 12.63
C ALA A 3 2.09 -7.08 12.22
N GLY A 4 2.49 -6.53 11.06
CA GLY A 4 1.95 -5.27 10.53
C GLY A 4 2.55 -4.00 11.16
N ASN A 5 3.52 -4.15 12.06
CA ASN A 5 4.18 -3.06 12.78
C ASN A 5 5.49 -2.59 12.12
N GLU A 6 5.94 -3.30 11.09
CA GLU A 6 7.12 -2.93 10.31
C GLU A 6 6.86 -1.74 9.37
N LEU A 7 7.94 -0.99 9.14
CA LEU A 7 8.02 0.06 8.13
C LEU A 7 8.75 -0.54 6.92
N THR A 8 8.01 -0.87 5.86
CA THR A 8 8.55 -1.35 4.58
C THR A 8 8.46 -0.26 3.52
N TYR A 9 9.34 -0.34 2.52
CA TYR A 9 9.32 0.58 1.38
C TYR A 9 7.96 0.56 0.65
N ALA A 10 7.42 -0.64 0.39
CA ALA A 10 6.11 -0.83 -0.23
C ALA A 10 4.97 -0.11 0.52
N LYS A 11 4.99 -0.15 1.85
CA LYS A 11 3.98 0.49 2.72
C LYS A 11 4.11 2.01 2.69
N VAL A 12 5.33 2.54 2.72
CA VAL A 12 5.57 4.00 2.64
C VAL A 12 5.10 4.52 1.29
N ILE A 13 5.51 3.90 0.18
CA ILE A 13 5.08 4.31 -1.16
C ILE A 13 3.57 4.20 -1.31
N THR A 14 2.97 3.10 -0.87
CA THR A 14 1.51 2.92 -0.92
C THR A 14 0.77 4.03 -0.16
N LYS A 15 1.28 4.48 0.98
CA LYS A 15 0.72 5.60 1.75
C LYS A 15 0.98 6.95 1.09
N MET A 16 2.15 7.16 0.49
CA MET A 16 2.45 8.37 -0.27
C MET A 16 1.46 8.55 -1.44
N MET A 17 1.12 7.45 -2.13
CA MET A 17 0.14 7.46 -3.22
C MET A 17 -1.29 7.77 -2.77
N THR A 18 -1.59 7.74 -1.46
CA THR A 18 -2.93 8.14 -0.97
C THR A 18 -3.08 9.65 -0.77
N PHE A 19 -1.99 10.42 -0.83
CA PHE A 19 -2.06 11.88 -0.77
C PHE A 19 -2.38 12.51 -2.13
N ASP A 20 -2.18 11.78 -3.21
CA ASP A 20 -2.62 12.20 -4.53
C ASP A 20 -4.14 12.07 -4.63
N GLU A 21 -4.78 12.91 -5.44
CA GLU A 21 -6.21 12.72 -5.75
C GLU A 21 -6.40 11.32 -6.34
N HIS A 22 -7.59 10.73 -6.19
CA HIS A 22 -7.89 9.33 -6.55
C HIS A 22 -7.78 9.05 -8.06
N ILE A 23 -6.57 9.13 -8.60
CA ILE A 23 -6.21 8.80 -9.96
C ILE A 23 -5.89 7.30 -9.92
N ASN A 24 -6.87 6.49 -10.33
CA ASN A 24 -6.78 5.03 -10.48
C ASN A 24 -5.75 4.58 -11.54
N GLY A 25 -4.79 5.42 -11.93
CA GLY A 25 -3.97 5.33 -13.13
C GLY A 25 -2.91 4.22 -13.14
N THR A 26 -2.45 3.76 -11.97
CA THR A 26 -1.41 2.72 -11.89
C THR A 26 -1.96 1.45 -11.28
N LEU A 27 -1.99 0.38 -12.07
CA LEU A 27 -2.23 -0.96 -11.56
C LEU A 27 -1.03 -1.36 -10.70
N LYS A 28 -1.30 -1.79 -9.47
CA LYS A 28 -0.27 -2.23 -8.53
C LYS A 28 -0.62 -3.58 -7.96
N HIS A 29 0.41 -4.39 -7.71
CA HIS A 29 0.29 -5.65 -7.01
C HIS A 29 1.24 -5.66 -5.82
N ASP A 30 0.71 -6.10 -4.68
CA ASP A 30 1.43 -6.21 -3.42
C ASP A 30 1.70 -7.69 -3.15
N TRP A 31 2.98 -8.08 -3.23
CA TRP A 31 3.42 -9.44 -2.96
C TRP A 31 3.57 -9.63 -1.46
N MET A 32 2.66 -10.42 -0.88
CA MET A 32 2.70 -10.78 0.53
C MET A 32 3.38 -12.14 0.71
N SER A 33 4.30 -12.24 1.66
CA SER A 33 4.98 -13.49 1.97
C SER A 33 4.37 -14.20 3.18
N HIS A 34 4.12 -15.51 3.04
CA HIS A 34 3.69 -16.35 4.16
C HIS A 34 4.79 -16.49 5.25
N GLU A 35 6.04 -16.57 4.80
CA GLU A 35 7.22 -16.74 5.65
C GLU A 35 7.49 -15.48 6.49
N GLY A 36 6.91 -14.34 6.13
CA GLY A 36 7.02 -13.06 6.83
C GLY A 36 8.16 -12.18 6.30
N TYR A 37 8.54 -12.35 5.04
CA TYR A 37 9.36 -11.38 4.30
C TYR A 37 8.59 -10.07 4.09
N PRO A 38 9.31 -8.92 4.03
CA PRO A 38 8.68 -7.62 3.84
C PRO A 38 7.89 -7.59 2.52
N ASP A 39 6.77 -6.87 2.55
CA ASP A 39 5.90 -6.71 1.38
C ASP A 39 6.66 -6.01 0.22
N GLU A 40 6.49 -6.52 -1.00
CA GLU A 40 7.06 -5.97 -2.22
C GLU A 40 5.97 -5.41 -3.14
N LEU A 41 6.13 -4.16 -3.57
CA LEU A 41 5.19 -3.47 -4.45
C LEU A 41 5.69 -3.45 -5.89
N ILE A 42 4.89 -3.97 -6.82
CA ILE A 42 5.16 -3.94 -8.26
C ILE A 42 4.07 -3.13 -8.96
N TYR A 43 4.50 -2.25 -9.86
CA TYR A 43 3.64 -1.47 -10.73
C TYR A 43 3.56 -2.11 -12.11
N PHE A 44 2.37 -2.15 -12.67
CA PHE A 44 2.13 -2.55 -14.04
C PHE A 44 1.77 -1.33 -14.88
N PRO A 45 2.31 -1.21 -16.10
CA PRO A 45 1.84 -0.21 -17.03
C PRO A 45 0.38 -0.50 -17.38
N SER A 46 -0.48 0.51 -17.20
CA SER A 46 -1.87 0.48 -17.62
C SER A 46 -2.14 1.59 -18.62
N SER A 47 -3.08 1.36 -19.52
CA SER A 47 -3.62 2.43 -20.36
C SER A 47 -4.25 3.51 -19.48
N THR A 48 -4.20 4.75 -19.93
CA THR A 48 -4.89 5.86 -19.27
C THR A 48 -6.40 5.64 -19.30
N TYR A 49 -7.12 6.18 -18.32
CA TYR A 49 -8.58 6.09 -18.24
C TYR A 49 -9.30 7.16 -19.09
N GLY A 50 -8.55 8.11 -19.66
CA GLY A 50 -9.12 9.13 -20.52
C GLY A 50 -9.58 8.55 -21.85
N ILE A 51 -10.84 8.80 -22.19
CA ILE A 51 -11.47 8.34 -23.44
C ILE A 51 -10.88 9.06 -24.67
N ASP A 52 -10.60 10.36 -24.52
CA ASP A 52 -10.00 11.22 -25.56
C ASP A 52 -8.89 12.06 -24.97
N ALA A 53 -8.06 12.66 -25.83
CA ALA A 53 -6.92 13.50 -25.45
C ALA A 53 -7.27 14.54 -24.36
N ASN A 54 -8.36 15.29 -24.54
CA ASN A 54 -8.76 16.30 -23.56
C ASN A 54 -9.08 15.70 -22.17
N ARG A 55 -9.83 14.58 -22.13
CA ARG A 55 -10.16 13.89 -20.88
C ARG A 55 -8.94 13.20 -20.27
N THR A 56 -7.97 12.73 -21.06
CA THR A 56 -6.71 12.19 -20.53
C THR A 56 -5.91 13.25 -19.79
N PHE A 57 -5.85 14.48 -20.32
CA PHE A 57 -5.14 15.58 -19.66
C PHE A 57 -5.89 16.07 -18.42
N GLU A 58 -7.21 16.15 -18.48
CA GLU A 58 -8.06 16.43 -17.31
C GLU A 58 -7.85 15.38 -16.21
N TYR A 59 -7.84 14.09 -16.56
CA TYR A 59 -7.57 12.99 -15.63
C TYR A 59 -6.15 13.01 -15.04
N ALA A 60 -5.18 13.55 -15.79
CA ALA A 60 -3.82 13.75 -15.32
C ALA A 60 -3.66 15.03 -14.46
N GLY A 61 -4.72 15.82 -14.25
CA GLY A 61 -4.67 17.08 -13.52
C GLY A 61 -3.89 18.19 -14.24
N LEU A 62 -3.74 18.10 -15.57
CA LEU A 62 -2.94 19.01 -16.37
C LEU A 62 -3.84 19.98 -17.15
N VAL A 63 -3.52 21.27 -17.09
CA VAL A 63 -4.09 22.29 -17.99
C VAL A 63 -3.21 22.38 -19.22
N VAL A 64 -3.80 22.15 -20.39
CA VAL A 64 -3.07 22.13 -21.67
C VAL A 64 -3.26 23.43 -22.42
N PHE A 65 -2.14 24.08 -22.74
CA PHE A 65 -2.06 25.17 -23.70
C PHE A 65 -1.37 24.65 -24.94
N SER A 66 -2.16 24.31 -25.96
CA SER A 66 -1.67 23.82 -27.25
C SER A 66 -2.11 24.75 -28.38
N ASP A 67 -1.29 24.82 -29.42
CA ASP A 67 -1.57 25.45 -30.70
C ASP A 67 -2.44 24.58 -31.61
N PHE A 68 -2.52 23.28 -31.32
CA PHE A 68 -3.41 22.34 -31.99
C PHE A 68 -4.71 22.12 -31.21
N GLU A 69 -5.79 21.82 -31.93
CA GLU A 69 -7.08 21.44 -31.35
C GLU A 69 -6.97 20.05 -30.72
N LEU A 70 -7.16 19.99 -29.39
CA LEU A 70 -7.22 18.72 -28.68
C LEU A 70 -8.45 17.93 -29.14
N THR A 71 -8.23 16.66 -29.49
CA THR A 71 -9.34 15.78 -29.84
C THR A 71 -10.25 15.59 -28.63
N ARG A 72 -11.54 15.83 -28.85
CA ARG A 72 -12.61 15.61 -27.87
C ARG A 72 -13.72 14.85 -28.59
N ARG A 73 -14.20 13.78 -27.97
CA ARG A 73 -15.38 13.09 -28.47
C ARG A 73 -16.59 14.04 -28.42
N PRO A 74 -17.34 14.16 -29.50
CA PRO A 74 -18.55 14.97 -29.51
C PRO A 74 -19.56 14.38 -28.53
N ASN A 75 -20.01 15.20 -27.58
CA ASN A 75 -21.07 14.82 -26.67
C ASN A 75 -22.42 15.29 -27.25
N TYR A 76 -23.28 14.33 -27.60
CA TYR A 76 -24.61 14.59 -28.14
C TYR A 76 -25.68 14.72 -27.04
N CYS A 77 -25.33 14.47 -25.79
CA CYS A 77 -26.23 14.47 -24.65
C CYS A 77 -26.16 15.81 -23.90
N ASN A 78 -27.30 16.47 -23.74
CA ASN A 78 -27.38 17.74 -23.01
C ASN A 78 -27.30 17.52 -21.50
N MET A 79 -26.15 17.85 -20.92
CA MET A 79 -25.94 17.76 -19.47
C MET A 79 -26.90 18.66 -18.68
N SER A 80 -27.26 19.83 -19.22
CA SER A 80 -28.23 20.76 -18.62
C SER A 80 -29.66 20.21 -18.53
N GLN A 81 -30.01 19.24 -19.38
CA GLN A 81 -31.30 18.54 -19.35
C GLN A 81 -31.27 17.31 -18.43
N GLY A 82 -30.19 17.10 -17.68
CA GLY A 82 -30.05 15.95 -16.80
C GLY A 82 -29.63 14.67 -17.53
N LEU A 83 -29.01 14.75 -18.70
CA LEU A 83 -28.59 13.60 -19.50
C LEU A 83 -27.05 13.44 -19.50
N GLY A 84 -26.58 12.23 -19.20
CA GLY A 84 -25.20 11.79 -19.33
C GLY A 84 -24.97 10.99 -20.61
N GLU A 85 -23.72 10.83 -21.01
CA GLU A 85 -23.31 10.18 -22.25
C GLU A 85 -22.64 8.82 -21.99
N CYS A 86 -23.04 7.80 -22.76
CA CYS A 86 -22.41 6.49 -22.84
C CYS A 86 -21.19 6.46 -23.77
N LEU A 87 -20.26 5.52 -23.58
CA LEU A 87 -19.14 5.31 -24.52
C LEU A 87 -19.59 4.85 -25.92
N ASN A 88 -20.76 4.22 -26.03
CA ASN A 88 -21.42 3.93 -27.33
C ASN A 88 -22.21 5.11 -27.93
N GLY A 89 -22.32 6.25 -27.24
CA GLY A 89 -22.95 7.48 -27.75
C GLY A 89 -24.44 7.62 -27.46
N ARG A 90 -25.03 6.67 -26.74
CA ARG A 90 -26.37 6.80 -26.16
C ARG A 90 -26.38 7.77 -24.98
N CYS A 91 -27.56 8.29 -24.64
CA CYS A 91 -27.75 9.12 -23.47
C CYS A 91 -28.50 8.37 -22.37
N TYR A 92 -28.06 8.52 -21.13
CA TYR A 92 -28.75 8.03 -19.93
C TYR A 92 -29.08 9.22 -19.02
N ARG A 93 -29.97 9.04 -18.03
CA ARG A 93 -30.29 10.13 -17.08
C ARG A 93 -29.20 10.24 -16.03
N LEU A 94 -28.75 11.44 -15.69
CA LEU A 94 -27.74 11.65 -14.64
C LEU A 94 -28.19 11.15 -13.27
N SER A 95 -29.50 11.07 -13.01
CA SER A 95 -30.07 10.45 -11.80
C SER A 95 -29.80 8.96 -11.68
N LYS A 96 -29.37 8.32 -12.77
CA LYS A 96 -29.08 6.90 -12.88
C LYS A 96 -27.60 6.57 -12.77
N ARG A 97 -26.75 7.60 -12.62
CA ARG A 97 -25.32 7.39 -12.42
C ARG A 97 -25.07 6.74 -11.06
N CYS A 98 -24.30 5.64 -11.03
CA CYS A 98 -23.95 4.90 -9.82
C CYS A 98 -25.16 4.31 -9.08
N ASP A 99 -26.17 3.81 -9.80
CA ASP A 99 -27.39 3.24 -9.19
C ASP A 99 -27.37 1.71 -9.06
N TYR A 100 -26.19 1.09 -9.28
CA TYR A 100 -25.95 -0.35 -9.32
C TYR A 100 -26.57 -1.08 -10.52
N TYR A 101 -27.25 -0.36 -11.42
CA TYR A 101 -27.82 -0.92 -12.63
C TYR A 101 -27.05 -0.41 -13.84
N ARG A 102 -26.82 -1.30 -14.82
CA ARG A 102 -26.19 -0.93 -16.09
C ARG A 102 -27.26 -0.45 -17.05
N ASP A 103 -27.56 0.84 -17.01
CA ASP A 103 -28.38 1.53 -18.02
C ASP A 103 -27.58 1.74 -19.31
N CYS A 104 -26.25 1.84 -19.21
CA CYS A 104 -25.36 1.83 -20.36
C CYS A 104 -24.89 0.41 -20.71
N GLU A 105 -24.92 0.03 -22.00
CA GLU A 105 -24.42 -1.28 -22.45
C GLU A 105 -22.93 -1.51 -22.11
N ASP A 106 -22.12 -0.44 -22.13
CA ASP A 106 -20.71 -0.48 -21.74
C ASP A 106 -20.49 -0.41 -20.23
N GLY A 107 -21.52 -0.09 -19.44
CA GLY A 107 -21.43 0.16 -18.01
C GLY A 107 -20.73 1.48 -17.63
N THR A 108 -20.68 2.47 -18.54
CA THR A 108 -20.01 3.76 -18.30
C THR A 108 -20.66 4.58 -17.18
N ASP A 109 -21.96 4.42 -17.01
CA ASP A 109 -22.80 4.99 -15.94
C ASP A 109 -22.40 4.52 -14.54
N GLU A 110 -21.85 3.30 -14.44
CA GLU A 110 -21.41 2.68 -13.20
C GLU A 110 -19.88 2.77 -13.00
N ALA A 111 -19.17 3.47 -13.89
CA ALA A 111 -17.72 3.64 -13.83
C ALA A 111 -17.31 4.84 -12.95
N GLY A 112 -16.22 4.69 -12.20
CA GLY A 112 -15.67 5.76 -11.36
C GLY A 112 -16.54 6.19 -10.18
N CYS A 113 -17.49 5.33 -9.79
CA CYS A 113 -18.38 5.56 -8.67
C CYS A 113 -17.68 5.22 -7.34
N TYR A 114 -17.86 6.09 -6.33
CA TYR A 114 -17.42 5.79 -4.98
C TYR A 114 -18.44 4.86 -4.32
N TYR A 115 -18.18 3.57 -4.40
CA TYR A 115 -18.88 2.59 -3.58
C TYR A 115 -18.12 2.45 -2.27
N GLU A 116 -18.76 2.73 -1.13
CA GLU A 116 -18.26 2.34 0.20
C GLU A 116 -18.36 0.82 0.39
N ASN A 117 -17.77 0.05 -0.54
CA ASN A 117 -17.63 -1.40 -0.45
C ASN A 117 -16.16 -1.76 -0.28
N SER A 118 -15.42 -0.96 0.49
CA SER A 118 -14.34 -1.57 1.24
C SER A 118 -15.02 -2.40 2.32
N THR A 119 -15.20 -3.71 2.07
CA THR A 119 -14.91 -4.63 3.19
C THR A 119 -13.55 -4.15 3.66
N GLU A 120 -13.46 -3.46 4.80
CA GLU A 120 -12.21 -2.86 5.23
C GLU A 120 -11.23 -4.03 5.36
N LEU A 121 -10.49 -4.35 4.30
CA LEU A 121 -9.66 -5.54 4.25
C LEU A 121 -8.63 -5.44 5.37
N ALA A 122 -8.25 -4.21 5.72
CA ALA A 122 -7.52 -3.86 6.93
C ALA A 122 -8.22 -4.32 8.22
N LEU A 123 -9.50 -3.97 8.47
CA LEU A 123 -10.24 -4.44 9.66
C LEU A 123 -10.51 -5.94 9.62
N PHE A 124 -10.98 -6.46 8.50
CA PHE A 124 -11.21 -7.87 8.30
C PHE A 124 -9.95 -8.69 8.58
N ARG A 125 -8.78 -8.23 8.11
CA ARG A 125 -7.48 -8.80 8.49
C ARG A 125 -7.26 -8.63 9.98
N LYS A 126 -7.37 -7.41 10.53
CA LYS A 126 -7.17 -7.08 11.97
C LYS A 126 -7.93 -7.97 12.95
N PHE A 127 -9.11 -8.46 12.57
CA PHE A 127 -9.99 -9.25 13.42
C PHE A 127 -9.97 -10.75 13.15
N ARG A 128 -9.39 -11.23 12.04
CA ARG A 128 -9.40 -12.66 11.67
C ARG A 128 -8.05 -13.36 11.87
N PHE A 129 -6.94 -12.64 12.06
CA PHE A 129 -5.70 -13.31 12.48
C PHE A 129 -5.72 -13.60 13.98
N ASN A 130 -5.33 -14.82 14.35
CA ASN A 130 -5.01 -15.13 15.74
C ASN A 130 -3.82 -14.25 16.15
N ARG A 131 -4.05 -13.37 17.12
CA ARG A 131 -3.02 -12.54 17.74
C ARG A 131 -2.13 -13.44 18.58
N VAL A 132 -1.01 -13.88 18.02
CA VAL A 132 -0.03 -14.70 18.74
C VAL A 132 0.99 -13.76 19.37
N GLN A 133 1.38 -14.02 20.63
CA GLN A 133 2.37 -13.23 21.36
C GLN A 133 3.66 -12.97 20.55
N ARG A 134 4.10 -13.95 19.74
CA ARG A 134 5.24 -13.84 18.78
C ARG A 134 5.12 -12.68 17.77
N GLN A 135 3.91 -12.22 17.46
CA GLN A 135 3.69 -11.06 16.59
C GLN A 135 4.02 -9.73 17.31
N TYR A 136 3.95 -9.69 18.64
CA TYR A 136 4.14 -8.47 19.41
C TYR A 136 5.48 -8.40 20.15
N GLU A 137 6.23 -9.50 20.24
CA GLU A 137 7.32 -9.59 21.24
C GLU A 137 8.75 -9.34 20.77
N ASN A 138 9.05 -9.14 19.49
CA ASN A 138 10.45 -9.20 19.06
C ASN A 138 10.87 -7.99 18.21
N VAL A 139 10.86 -6.79 18.80
CA VAL A 139 11.66 -5.67 18.29
C VAL A 139 13.08 -5.85 18.83
N TRP A 140 14.03 -6.19 17.96
CA TRP A 140 15.43 -6.35 18.36
C TRP A 140 16.11 -4.98 18.56
N VAL A 141 15.96 -4.07 17.61
CA VAL A 141 16.65 -2.77 17.63
C VAL A 141 15.70 -1.66 17.21
N TRP A 142 15.68 -0.60 18.00
CA TRP A 142 15.22 0.72 17.59
C TRP A 142 16.30 1.73 17.98
N LYS A 143 16.94 2.34 16.98
CA LYS A 143 17.99 3.35 17.18
C LYS A 143 17.82 4.49 16.19
N ASP A 144 17.89 5.70 16.71
CA ASP A 144 18.05 6.93 15.96
C ASP A 144 19.51 7.38 16.00
N VAL A 145 20.02 7.85 14.86
CA VAL A 145 21.42 8.25 14.70
C VAL A 145 21.48 9.49 13.82
N ASN A 146 22.22 10.49 14.27
CA ASN A 146 22.55 11.66 13.46
C ASN A 146 23.82 11.39 12.66
N ILE A 147 23.73 11.47 11.33
CA ILE A 147 24.87 11.27 10.44
C ILE A 147 25.69 12.56 10.39
N GLY A 148 26.95 12.48 10.80
CA GLY A 148 27.89 13.60 10.74
C GLY A 148 28.38 13.92 9.32
N PRO A 149 29.29 14.90 9.17
CA PRO A 149 29.78 15.36 7.86
C PRO A 149 30.50 14.28 7.04
N HIS A 150 30.93 13.18 7.67
CA HIS A 150 31.53 12.03 7.00
C HIS A 150 30.53 11.16 6.22
N GLY A 151 29.22 11.43 6.32
CA GLY A 151 28.19 10.77 5.51
C GLY A 151 27.88 9.31 5.87
N ARG A 152 28.51 8.76 6.91
CA ARG A 152 28.23 7.41 7.42
C ARG A 152 28.37 7.34 8.93
N TYR A 153 27.65 6.39 9.52
CA TYR A 153 27.78 6.01 10.93
C TYR A 153 27.76 4.49 11.05
N ILE A 154 28.72 3.92 11.77
CA ILE A 154 28.82 2.49 12.00
C ILE A 154 28.55 2.26 13.48
N PHE A 155 27.68 1.31 13.79
CA PHE A 155 27.31 0.97 15.16
C PHE A 155 27.30 -0.54 15.34
N ASN A 156 27.61 -0.98 16.56
CA ASN A 156 27.57 -2.38 16.94
C ASN A 156 26.36 -2.59 17.88
N VAL A 157 25.66 -3.71 17.72
CA VAL A 157 24.56 -4.13 18.60
C VAL A 157 24.64 -5.63 18.82
N ASP A 158 24.40 -6.04 20.06
CA ASP A 158 24.34 -7.45 20.41
C ASP A 158 23.07 -8.08 19.82
N VAL A 159 23.27 -9.21 19.14
CA VAL A 159 22.21 -9.97 18.47
C VAL A 159 21.45 -10.79 19.52
N PRO A 160 20.11 -10.93 19.42
CA PRO A 160 19.35 -11.72 20.39
C PRO A 160 19.73 -13.18 20.28
N ALA A 161 19.86 -13.85 21.42
CA ALA A 161 20.18 -15.28 21.48
C ALA A 161 19.08 -16.20 20.92
N ARG A 162 17.93 -15.64 20.50
CA ARG A 162 16.81 -16.41 19.97
C ARG A 162 17.03 -16.71 18.49
N PRO A 163 16.93 -17.99 18.06
CA PRO A 163 17.09 -18.38 16.67
C PRO A 163 15.91 -17.82 15.86
N ALA A 164 16.19 -16.79 15.07
CA ALA A 164 15.21 -16.13 14.24
C ALA A 164 15.85 -15.52 12.99
N HIS A 165 15.03 -15.37 11.95
CA HIS A 165 15.34 -14.52 10.81
C HIS A 165 14.94 -13.09 11.18
N TRP A 166 15.95 -12.23 11.29
CA TRP A 166 15.78 -10.81 11.56
C TRP A 166 15.84 -10.03 10.26
N MET A 167 15.08 -8.95 10.20
CA MET A 167 15.07 -8.03 9.07
C MET A 167 15.25 -6.63 9.60
N VAL A 168 16.20 -5.90 9.02
CA VAL A 168 16.51 -4.53 9.44
C VAL A 168 16.11 -3.57 8.33
N SER A 169 15.14 -2.71 8.64
CA SER A 169 14.76 -1.56 7.83
C SER A 169 15.39 -0.30 8.42
N ALA A 170 15.82 0.62 7.56
CA ALA A 170 16.30 1.93 7.97
C ALA A 170 15.71 3.01 7.07
N PHE A 171 15.43 4.17 7.68
CA PHE A 171 15.04 5.38 6.98
C PHE A 171 15.89 6.54 7.48
N SER A 172 16.03 7.57 6.66
CA SER A 172 16.76 8.80 6.96
C SER A 172 15.92 9.99 6.53
N MET A 173 16.14 11.12 7.21
CA MET A 173 15.52 12.40 6.85
C MET A 173 16.60 13.47 6.83
N SER A 174 16.70 14.17 5.72
CA SER A 174 17.64 15.27 5.52
C SER A 174 16.90 16.53 5.07
N PRO A 175 17.26 17.72 5.56
CA PRO A 175 16.68 18.98 5.08
C PRO A 175 16.91 19.23 3.58
N THR A 176 18.01 18.73 3.02
CA THR A 176 18.38 18.97 1.60
C THR A 176 17.97 17.84 0.67
N LEU A 177 18.03 16.58 1.13
CA LEU A 177 17.72 15.40 0.32
C LEU A 177 16.32 14.83 0.59
N GLY A 178 15.63 15.30 1.63
CA GLY A 178 14.31 14.81 2.02
C GLY A 178 14.36 13.46 2.74
N PHE A 179 13.29 12.69 2.57
CA PHE A 179 13.12 11.37 3.16
C PHE A 179 13.76 10.29 2.26
N GLY A 180 14.62 9.46 2.85
CA GLY A 180 15.21 8.29 2.20
C GLY A 180 14.94 7.02 2.99
N MET A 181 14.83 5.88 2.31
CA MET A 181 14.62 4.59 2.96
C MET A 181 15.30 3.47 2.17
N LEU A 182 15.64 2.38 2.85
CA LEU A 182 16.08 1.16 2.18
C LEU A 182 14.94 0.54 1.37
N ASN A 183 15.15 0.34 0.06
CA ASN A 183 14.17 -0.29 -0.83
C ASN A 183 13.92 -1.76 -0.46
N LYS A 184 14.98 -2.46 -0.03
CA LYS A 184 14.91 -3.84 0.46
C LYS A 184 15.48 -3.88 1.87
N ALA A 185 14.77 -4.57 2.78
CA ALA A 185 15.28 -4.80 4.13
C ALA A 185 16.57 -5.63 4.08
N ILE A 186 17.42 -5.45 5.09
CA ILE A 186 18.64 -6.25 5.23
C ILE A 186 18.30 -7.51 6.01
N ASP A 187 18.59 -8.65 5.42
CA ASP A 187 18.31 -9.97 5.96
C ASP A 187 19.44 -10.38 6.91
N TYR A 188 19.10 -10.75 8.15
CA TYR A 188 20.07 -11.27 9.12
C TYR A 188 19.57 -12.59 9.71
N VAL A 189 20.36 -13.65 9.51
CA VAL A 189 20.03 -14.98 10.02
C VAL A 189 20.70 -15.17 11.39
N GLY A 190 19.92 -15.06 12.46
CA GLY A 190 20.37 -15.27 13.84
C GLY A 190 20.28 -16.73 14.30
N VAL A 191 20.19 -17.69 13.37
CA VAL A 191 20.05 -19.11 13.68
C VAL A 191 21.42 -19.73 13.87
N LEU A 192 21.66 -20.29 15.05
CA LEU A 192 22.86 -21.07 15.33
C LEU A 192 22.70 -22.51 14.79
N PRO A 193 23.78 -23.17 14.33
CA PRO A 193 23.72 -24.56 13.85
C PRO A 193 23.17 -25.56 14.88
N PHE A 194 23.31 -25.26 16.18
CA PHE A 194 22.77 -26.06 17.28
C PHE A 194 22.24 -25.12 18.37
N PHE A 195 20.99 -25.32 18.77
CA PHE A 195 20.35 -24.60 19.87
C PHE A 195 19.31 -25.49 20.57
N ILE A 196 18.99 -25.17 21.82
CA ILE A 196 17.92 -25.81 22.59
C ILE A 196 16.92 -24.74 22.97
N ASN A 197 15.66 -24.91 22.56
CA ASN A 197 14.56 -24.05 22.99
C ASN A 197 13.97 -24.62 24.28
N VAL A 198 13.98 -23.82 25.35
CA VAL A 198 13.30 -24.16 26.61
C VAL A 198 12.03 -23.32 26.69
N GLU A 199 10.88 -23.97 26.64
CA GLU A 199 9.59 -23.33 26.90
C GLU A 199 9.27 -23.48 28.39
N MET A 200 9.19 -22.36 29.11
CA MET A 200 8.83 -22.35 30.53
C MET A 200 7.71 -21.33 30.78
N PRO A 201 6.78 -21.61 31.71
CA PRO A 201 5.76 -20.65 32.11
C PRO A 201 6.39 -19.48 32.87
N THR A 202 5.88 -18.26 32.66
CA THR A 202 6.37 -17.04 33.35
C THR A 202 6.08 -17.05 34.85
N ILE A 203 5.04 -17.80 35.27
CA ILE A 203 4.61 -17.93 36.65
C ILE A 203 4.46 -19.41 36.94
N CYS A 204 5.04 -19.87 38.05
CA CYS A 204 4.85 -21.21 38.57
C CYS A 204 4.28 -21.12 39.99
N MET A 205 3.21 -21.86 40.27
CA MET A 205 2.69 -21.99 41.63
C MET A 205 3.55 -22.98 42.42
N GLN A 206 3.98 -22.58 43.62
CA GLN A 206 4.75 -23.45 44.49
C GLN A 206 3.89 -24.67 44.87
N ALA A 207 4.42 -25.88 44.61
CA ALA A 207 3.80 -27.20 44.81
C ALA A 207 2.86 -27.76 43.72
N GLN A 208 2.80 -27.18 42.51
CA GLN A 208 2.15 -27.84 41.36
C GLN A 208 3.18 -28.26 40.29
N VAL A 209 3.08 -29.50 39.83
CA VAL A 209 3.82 -30.02 38.67
C VAL A 209 2.96 -29.80 37.43
N SER A 210 3.46 -29.01 36.48
CA SER A 210 2.86 -28.84 35.15
C SER A 210 3.11 -30.12 34.36
N TYR A 211 2.04 -30.86 34.02
CA TYR A 211 2.09 -32.00 33.09
C TYR A 211 1.89 -31.51 31.65
#